data_AF-A0A4Q2YY75-F1
#
_entry.id   AF-A0A4Q2YY75-F1
#
_cell.length_a   1.000
_cell.length_b   1.000
_cell.length_c   1.000
_cell.angle_alpha   90.00
_cell.angle_beta   90.00
_cell.angle_gamma   90.00
#
_symmetry.space_group_name_H-M   'P 1'
#
loop_
_entity.id
_entity.type
_entity.pdbx_description
1 polymer ?
#
loop_
_entity_poly.entity_id
_entity_poly.type
_entity_poly.pdbx_seq_one_letter_code
_entity_poly.pdbx_strand_id
1 'polypeptide(L)'
;MTTVIAPRSTVAFRLSRDQIQRVIDPEGGQVSDLLAFNAPDVRAAISNERTFDYEKTIQLTTGNPVAFNIFMNVPVGPDGQIKVLAPPTAPGDFIRLRALDDLIIGLMACSADDSCGGSFKPIHYQIER
;
A
#
# COMPACT_ATOMS: atom_id res chain seq x y z
N MET A 1 13.44 -1.58 -13.26
CA MET A 1 12.41 -1.55 -14.32
C MET A 1 11.10 -1.19 -13.66
N THR A 2 10.28 -0.34 -14.28
CA THR A 2 8.92 -0.02 -13.79
C THR A 2 7.93 -1.00 -14.39
N THR A 3 7.05 -1.55 -13.55
CA THR A 3 5.90 -2.34 -13.97
C THR A 3 4.62 -1.53 -13.72
N VAL A 4 3.69 -1.59 -14.67
CA VAL A 4 2.40 -0.89 -14.61
C VAL A 4 1.32 -1.88 -14.18
N ILE A 5 0.54 -1.51 -13.17
CA ILE A 5 -0.71 -2.16 -12.77
C ILE A 5 -1.84 -1.31 -13.35
N ALA A 6 -2.62 -1.89 -14.26
CA ALA A 6 -3.77 -1.20 -14.86
C ALA A 6 -4.83 -0.86 -13.78
N PRO A 7 -5.66 0.17 -13.99
CA PRO A 7 -6.77 0.49 -13.08
C PRO A 7 -7.61 -0.74 -12.73
N ARG A 8 -8.05 -0.84 -11.47
CA ARG A 8 -8.90 -1.94 -10.96
C ARG A 8 -8.32 -3.36 -11.19
N SER A 9 -7.00 -3.47 -11.30
CA SER A 9 -6.29 -4.73 -11.57
C SER A 9 -5.28 -5.04 -10.48
N THR A 10 -4.89 -6.31 -10.38
CA THR A 10 -4.00 -6.83 -9.32
C THR A 10 -2.86 -7.63 -9.94
N VAL A 11 -1.68 -7.54 -9.34
CA VAL A 11 -0.52 -8.38 -9.64
C VAL A 11 -0.03 -9.09 -8.38
N ALA A 12 0.69 -10.20 -8.56
CA ALA A 12 1.42 -10.85 -7.49
C ALA A 12 2.86 -11.13 -7.91
N PHE A 13 3.82 -10.94 -7.00
CA PHE A 13 5.23 -11.17 -7.25
C PHE A 13 5.98 -11.57 -5.97
N ARG A 14 7.19 -12.11 -6.13
CA ARG A 14 8.10 -12.35 -4.99
C ARG A 14 8.98 -11.14 -4.73
N LEU A 15 9.25 -10.88 -3.46
CA LEU A 15 10.15 -9.85 -2.98
C LEU A 15 11.07 -10.51 -1.94
N SER A 16 12.35 -10.62 -2.23
CA SER A 16 13.31 -11.26 -1.31
C SER A 16 13.66 -10.33 -0.16
N ARG A 17 14.12 -10.92 0.96
CA ARG A 17 14.65 -10.20 2.13
C ARG A 17 15.61 -9.08 1.70
N ASP A 18 15.46 -7.93 2.36
CA ASP A 18 16.18 -6.67 2.13
C ASP A 18 15.97 -5.97 0.78
N GLN A 19 15.27 -6.57 -0.20
CA GLN A 19 14.83 -5.85 -1.39
C GLN A 19 13.85 -4.73 -1.02
N ILE A 20 13.87 -3.65 -1.80
CA ILE A 20 12.96 -2.51 -1.62
C ILE A 20 11.92 -2.53 -2.74
N GLN A 21 10.64 -2.63 -2.35
CA GLN A 21 9.52 -2.34 -3.24
C GLN A 21 9.25 -0.84 -3.20
N ARG A 22 9.31 -0.18 -4.36
CA ARG A 22 8.80 1.18 -4.53
C ARG A 22 7.43 1.12 -5.18
N VAL A 23 6.41 1.69 -4.54
CA VAL A 23 5.06 1.86 -5.10
C VAL A 23 4.88 3.35 -5.41
N ILE A 24 4.40 3.65 -6.61
CA ILE A 24 4.34 4.99 -7.18
C ILE A 24 2.92 5.24 -7.69
N ASP A 25 2.35 6.39 -7.34
CA ASP A 25 1.13 6.92 -7.93
C ASP A 25 1.53 7.82 -9.12
N PRO A 26 1.47 7.35 -10.39
CA PRO A 26 1.99 8.09 -11.52
C PRO A 26 1.14 9.31 -11.91
N GLU A 27 -0.15 9.31 -11.54
CA GLU A 27 -1.14 10.31 -11.97
C GLU A 27 -1.72 11.12 -10.80
N GLY A 28 -1.41 10.74 -9.56
CA GLY A 28 -1.91 11.38 -8.34
C GLY A 28 -3.36 10.97 -8.05
N GLY A 29 -3.75 10.96 -6.78
CA GLY A 29 -5.12 10.64 -6.39
C GLY A 29 -5.54 9.17 -6.62
N GLN A 30 -4.65 8.19 -6.50
CA GLN A 30 -4.97 6.76 -6.61
C GLN A 30 -4.49 5.97 -5.37
N VAL A 31 -5.31 5.01 -4.91
CA VAL A 31 -4.97 4.11 -3.80
C VAL A 31 -4.41 2.79 -4.33
N SER A 32 -3.45 2.21 -3.61
CA SER A 32 -2.96 0.86 -3.87
C SER A 32 -3.12 -0.07 -2.66
N ASP A 33 -3.88 -1.15 -2.82
CA ASP A 33 -4.05 -2.13 -1.75
C ASP A 33 -2.89 -3.13 -1.79
N LEU A 34 -2.33 -3.45 -0.61
CA LEU A 34 -1.18 -4.34 -0.46
C LEU A 34 -1.54 -5.53 0.45
N LEU A 35 -1.17 -6.73 0.00
CA LEU A 35 -1.09 -7.94 0.82
C LEU A 35 0.34 -8.48 0.78
N ALA A 36 0.82 -8.99 1.90
CA ALA A 36 2.12 -9.64 2.00
C ALA A 36 2.01 -10.94 2.80
N PHE A 37 2.60 -12.00 2.27
CA PHE A 37 2.68 -13.32 2.89
C PHE A 37 4.16 -13.73 2.99
N ASN A 38 4.54 -14.40 4.07
CA ASN A 38 5.84 -15.06 4.17
C ASN A 38 5.93 -16.15 3.09
N ALA A 39 6.99 -16.14 2.28
CA ALA A 39 7.11 -17.07 1.15
C ALA A 39 7.37 -18.54 1.58
N PRO A 40 8.12 -18.82 2.67
CA PRO A 40 8.17 -20.14 3.30
C PRO A 40 6.85 -20.64 3.92
N ASP A 41 6.07 -19.77 4.57
CA ASP A 41 4.80 -20.13 5.21
C ASP A 41 3.69 -19.09 4.96
N VAL A 42 2.87 -19.34 3.94
CA VAL A 42 1.77 -18.46 3.54
C VAL A 42 0.64 -18.30 4.57
N ARG A 43 0.68 -19.03 5.70
CA ARG A 43 -0.21 -18.79 6.84
C ARG A 43 0.24 -17.57 7.67
N ALA A 44 1.51 -17.20 7.60
CA ALA A 44 2.04 -15.96 8.15
C ALA A 44 1.85 -14.84 7.12
N ALA A 45 0.85 -13.99 7.36
CA ALA A 45 0.52 -12.83 6.54
C ALA A 45 0.68 -11.53 7.33
N ILE A 46 0.75 -10.41 6.61
CA ILE A 46 0.61 -9.08 7.18
C ILE A 46 -0.72 -8.93 7.94
N SER A 47 -0.68 -8.34 9.13
CA SER A 47 -1.86 -8.15 9.99
C SER A 47 -2.00 -6.69 10.42
N ASN A 48 -3.06 -6.05 9.94
CA ASN A 48 -3.39 -4.66 10.28
C ASN A 48 -3.72 -4.52 11.78
N GLU A 49 -4.43 -5.49 12.37
CA GLU A 49 -4.78 -5.50 13.80
C GLU A 49 -3.52 -5.47 14.68
N ARG A 50 -2.55 -6.34 14.39
CA ARG A 50 -1.27 -6.37 15.11
C ARG A 50 -0.41 -5.15 14.84
N THR A 51 -0.47 -4.62 13.62
CA THR A 51 0.19 -3.35 13.27
C THR A 51 -0.31 -2.23 14.16
N PHE A 52 -1.63 -2.01 14.23
CA PHE A 52 -2.20 -0.92 15.01
C PHE A 52 -2.02 -1.11 16.52
N ASP A 53 -2.00 -2.36 17.01
CA ASP A 53 -1.68 -2.66 18.41
C ASP A 53 -0.21 -2.38 18.76
N TYR A 54 0.75 -2.70 17.91
CA TYR A 54 2.17 -2.44 18.19
C TYR A 54 2.55 -0.97 18.01
N GLU A 55 2.10 -0.33 16.93
CA GLU A 55 2.41 1.07 16.64
C GLU A 55 1.56 2.06 17.45
N LYS A 56 0.49 1.58 18.11
CA LYS A 56 -0.49 2.39 18.87
C LYS A 56 -1.12 3.53 18.05
N THR A 57 -1.15 3.38 16.73
CA THR A 57 -1.72 4.33 15.77
C THR A 57 -2.25 3.59 14.53
N ILE A 58 -3.26 4.17 13.89
CA ILE A 58 -3.73 3.76 12.55
C ILE A 58 -3.13 4.64 11.44
N GLN A 59 -2.50 5.76 11.79
CA GLN A 59 -1.81 6.65 10.85
C GLN A 59 -0.33 6.23 10.80
N LEU A 60 0.00 5.38 9.83
CA LEU A 60 1.35 4.86 9.62
C LEU A 60 2.18 5.82 8.74
N THR A 61 3.48 5.89 9.01
CA THR A 61 4.45 6.76 8.34
C THR A 61 5.83 6.07 8.27
N THR A 62 6.83 6.77 7.75
CA THR A 62 8.21 6.29 7.67
C THR A 62 8.73 5.85 9.03
N GLY A 63 9.07 4.57 9.15
CA GLY A 63 9.57 3.95 10.38
C GLY A 63 8.67 2.86 10.94
N ASN A 64 7.36 2.89 10.64
CA ASN A 64 6.46 1.80 11.02
C ASN A 64 6.74 0.56 10.13
N PRO A 65 6.75 -0.67 10.68
CA PRO A 65 7.34 -1.84 10.00
C PRO A 65 6.42 -2.57 9.01
N VAL A 66 5.29 -1.98 8.61
CA VAL A 66 4.17 -2.68 7.94
C VAL A 66 3.33 -1.71 7.09
N ALA A 67 2.70 -2.22 6.02
CA ALA A 67 1.96 -1.42 5.04
C ALA A 67 0.47 -1.78 4.95
N PHE A 68 -0.36 -0.74 4.94
CA PHE A 68 -1.82 -0.75 4.77
C PHE A 68 -2.17 -0.30 3.33
N ASN A 69 -3.44 0.02 3.04
CA ASN A 69 -3.89 0.67 1.80
C ASN A 69 -3.04 1.95 1.54
N ILE A 70 -2.16 1.86 0.55
CA ILE A 70 -1.14 2.86 0.24
C ILE A 70 -1.83 4.08 -0.38
N PHE A 71 -1.43 5.28 0.08
CA PHE A 71 -1.97 6.59 -0.30
C PHE A 71 -3.42 6.87 0.17
N MET A 72 -4.10 5.92 0.82
CA MET A 72 -5.49 6.11 1.26
C MET A 72 -5.63 7.22 2.31
N ASN A 73 -6.66 8.07 2.17
CA ASN A 73 -6.89 9.22 3.04
C ASN A 73 -8.13 9.02 3.93
N VAL A 74 -7.89 8.60 5.18
CA VAL A 74 -8.96 8.23 6.12
C VAL A 74 -8.72 8.88 7.49
N PRO A 75 -8.91 10.21 7.63
CA PRO A 75 -8.81 10.89 8.91
C PRO A 75 -9.92 10.48 9.88
N VAL A 76 -9.57 10.48 11.17
CA VAL A 76 -10.51 10.36 12.29
C VAL A 76 -10.71 11.74 12.91
N GLY A 77 -11.96 12.18 12.99
CA GLY A 77 -12.34 13.43 13.63
C GLY A 77 -12.22 13.39 15.16
N PRO A 78 -12.22 14.55 15.83
CA PRO A 78 -12.16 14.64 17.30
C PRO A 78 -13.38 14.04 18.01
N ASP A 79 -14.46 13.79 17.27
CA ASP A 79 -15.68 13.10 17.70
C ASP A 79 -15.67 11.60 17.39
N GLY A 80 -14.56 11.07 16.85
CA GLY A 80 -14.42 9.68 16.42
C GLY A 80 -15.01 9.38 15.05
N GLN A 81 -15.56 10.36 14.32
CA GLN A 81 -16.06 10.12 12.96
C GLN A 81 -14.92 9.80 12.00
N ILE A 82 -15.09 8.74 11.21
CA ILE A 82 -14.18 8.40 10.11
C ILE A 82 -14.72 9.00 8.82
N LYS A 83 -13.85 9.62 8.02
CA LYS A 83 -14.20 10.13 6.68
C LYS A 83 -13.24 9.56 5.66
N VAL A 84 -13.75 9.03 4.55
CA VAL A 84 -12.95 8.75 3.36
C VAL A 84 -12.85 10.04 2.56
N LEU A 85 -11.62 10.47 2.27
CA LEU A 85 -11.33 11.64 1.45
C LEU A 85 -10.53 11.21 0.22
N ALA A 86 -10.43 12.09 -0.78
CA ALA A 86 -9.54 11.86 -1.91
C ALA A 86 -8.08 11.68 -1.44
N PRO A 87 -7.28 10.79 -2.08
CA PRO A 87 -5.87 10.62 -1.74
C PRO A 87 -5.11 11.95 -1.91
N PRO A 88 -4.20 12.31 -0.99
CA PRO A 88 -3.48 13.59 -1.04
C PRO A 88 -2.32 13.58 -2.05
N THR A 89 -2.13 12.49 -2.79
CA THR A 89 -0.97 12.29 -3.67
C THR A 89 -0.98 13.16 -4.92
N ALA A 90 0.18 13.74 -5.21
CA ALA A 90 0.49 14.36 -6.48
C ALA A 90 1.02 13.33 -7.51
N PRO A 91 0.98 13.63 -8.82
CA PRO A 91 1.58 12.79 -9.85
C PRO A 91 3.08 12.54 -9.59
N GLY A 92 3.46 11.27 -9.46
CA GLY A 92 4.83 10.84 -9.21
C GLY A 92 5.18 10.58 -7.74
N ASP A 93 4.25 10.84 -6.79
CA ASP A 93 4.44 10.49 -5.39
C ASP A 93 4.64 8.98 -5.19
N PHE A 94 5.39 8.60 -4.16
CA PHE A 94 5.78 7.21 -3.95
C PHE A 94 6.08 6.88 -2.49
N ILE A 95 6.01 5.58 -2.17
CA ILE A 95 6.52 4.99 -0.92
C ILE A 95 7.57 3.92 -1.27
N ARG A 96 8.54 3.70 -0.37
CA ARG A 96 9.58 2.64 -0.47
C ARG A 96 9.53 1.74 0.76
N LEU A 97 9.14 0.48 0.56
CA LEU A 97 8.98 -0.55 1.59
C LEU A 97 10.12 -1.57 1.47
N ARG A 98 10.90 -1.78 2.54
CA ARG A 98 11.94 -2.83 2.58
C ARG A 98 11.34 -4.14 3.08
N ALA A 99 11.59 -5.23 2.36
CA ALA A 99 11.21 -6.56 2.79
C ALA A 99 12.03 -7.01 4.01
N LEU A 100 11.37 -7.27 5.15
CA LEU A 100 12.03 -7.79 6.35
C LEU A 100 12.15 -9.32 6.36
N ASP A 101 11.65 -9.99 5.31
CA ASP A 101 11.78 -11.43 5.06
C ASP A 101 11.62 -11.72 3.56
N ASP A 102 11.69 -12.98 3.14
CA ASP A 102 11.25 -13.40 1.80
C ASP A 102 9.71 -13.44 1.74
N LEU A 103 9.13 -12.66 0.82
CA LEU A 103 7.70 -12.39 0.74
C LEU A 103 7.08 -12.74 -0.61
N ILE A 104 5.80 -13.08 -0.59
CA ILE A 104 4.89 -13.02 -1.73
C ILE A 104 4.01 -11.79 -1.52
N ILE A 105 4.11 -10.81 -2.43
CA ILE A 105 3.36 -9.57 -2.41
C ILE A 105 2.20 -9.69 -3.41
N GLY A 106 0.99 -9.30 -2.97
CA GLY A 106 -0.12 -8.93 -3.83
C GLY A 106 -0.26 -7.41 -3.83
N LEU A 107 -0.31 -6.78 -5.00
CA LEU A 107 -0.46 -5.33 -5.14
C LEU A 107 -1.56 -5.01 -6.14
N MET A 108 -2.49 -4.12 -5.76
CA MET A 108 -3.67 -3.77 -6.54
C MET A 108 -3.72 -2.26 -6.83
N ALA A 109 -4.19 -1.86 -8.01
CA ALA A 109 -4.73 -0.51 -8.21
C ALA A 109 -6.19 -0.52 -7.77
N CYS A 110 -6.49 0.12 -6.63
CA CYS A 110 -7.76 0.00 -5.92
C CYS A 110 -8.97 0.34 -6.81
N SER A 111 -10.10 -0.34 -6.56
CA SER A 111 -11.35 -0.18 -7.31
C SER A 111 -12.50 0.43 -6.49
N ALA A 112 -12.22 0.95 -5.29
CA ALA A 112 -13.21 1.65 -4.46
C ALA A 112 -13.34 3.13 -4.88
N ASP A 113 -14.55 3.55 -5.26
CA ASP A 113 -14.83 4.86 -5.87
C ASP A 113 -14.49 6.04 -4.95
N ASP A 114 -15.05 6.06 -3.74
CA ASP A 114 -14.77 7.08 -2.72
C ASP A 114 -13.27 7.19 -2.39
N SER A 115 -12.59 6.04 -2.29
CA SER A 115 -11.18 5.95 -1.94
C SER A 115 -10.25 6.46 -3.04
N CYS A 116 -10.65 6.35 -4.32
CA CYS A 116 -9.87 6.83 -5.47
C CYS A 116 -10.35 8.20 -5.98
N GLY A 117 -11.24 8.88 -5.23
CA GLY A 117 -11.78 10.18 -5.62
C GLY A 117 -12.60 10.17 -6.91
N GLY A 118 -13.34 9.07 -7.17
CA GLY A 118 -14.25 8.94 -8.33
C GLY A 118 -13.57 8.70 -9.69
N SER A 119 -12.26 8.40 -9.72
CA SER A 119 -11.53 8.04 -10.94
C SER A 119 -10.49 6.96 -10.67
N PHE A 120 -10.30 6.06 -11.64
CA PHE A 120 -9.46 4.86 -11.48
C PHE A 120 -8.26 4.94 -12.39
N LYS A 121 -7.07 5.01 -11.80
CA LYS A 121 -5.78 5.27 -12.45
C LYS A 121 -4.84 4.09 -12.24
N PRO A 122 -3.78 3.96 -13.06
CA PRO A 122 -2.78 2.92 -12.86
C PRO A 122 -1.97 3.15 -11.57
N ILE A 123 -1.39 2.08 -11.04
CA ILE A 123 -0.32 2.13 -10.03
C ILE A 123 0.95 1.58 -10.66
N HIS A 124 2.08 2.21 -10.37
CA HIS A 124 3.39 1.71 -10.81
C HIS A 124 4.15 1.08 -9.64
N TYR A 125 4.94 0.05 -9.91
CA TYR A 125 5.91 -0.44 -8.93
C TYR A 125 7.27 -0.76 -9.53
N GLN A 126 8.29 -0.74 -8.67
CA GLN A 126 9.66 -1.12 -8.96
C GLN A 126 10.18 -2.02 -7.84
N ILE A 127 11.05 -2.97 -8.18
CA ILE A 127 11.87 -3.70 -7.21
C ILE A 127 13.30 -3.19 -7.34
N GLU A 128 13.83 -2.69 -6.24
CA GLU A 128 15.19 -2.17 -6.10
C GLU A 128 16.07 -3.19 -5.34
N ARG A 129 17.38 -3.14 -5.59
CA ARG A 129 18.41 -3.99 -4.96
C ARG A 129 19.24 -3.16 -3.98
#